data_AF-A0A6J7ILK5-F1
#
_entry.id   AF-A0A6J7ILK5-F1
#
_cell.length_a   1.000
_cell.length_b   1.000
_cell.length_c   1.000
_cell.angle_alpha   90.00
_cell.angle_beta   90.00
_cell.angle_gamma   90.00
#
_symmetry.space_group_name_H-M   'P 1'
#
loop_
_entity.id
_entity.type
_entity.pdbx_description
1 polymer ?
#
loop_
_entity_poly.entity_id
_entity_poly.type
_entity_poly.pdbx_seq_one_letter_code
_entity_poly.pdbx_strand_id
1 'polypeptide(L)'
;MQLTEVEAIRRGRTRHLFALQGDLSLIDADAHLIPTDSYGSVEDHWAWAVGVDRDGRTRQLRREERLLEAEGHAWVDEAPAGPVLAVNVAGGNSDNDVPSMIRRLGACFEALGERGLPTRFRSRPLVAMPLVGVGRAGLGGRTGEVIASLLDAIGDHFDRSPAGGFDLVIVTRDSSSIAALQHERRARFSATSTGVVPDWLEKVVAAGRAGELAVMFGAGASAALGLPMWDELLRKLVQSLDDPELSRMDLTGLDPTDAATLLIEAGGSGWFSDALVRLLATPRHSLTHGLIANFRCPLTVTTNYDQAFELAAESITGSPVAVLPWDEDSGAGTRVLKLHGDLTRGQLVLSRDQFVAMHAFRRPLAGVLQSRMLIGHLLAVGTSMSDSTLVHAAEEFRALIAQTQQAKTPQGERAGEVRAGTVVLTTSDPARVRLLDRAFTVVEGDAELGVRESARDVDVLLDWIAMQESSDLSFALDARYRALLSPADQNLAARLMSLAGAEDHQSRLRSSVEAYLSSLGANGVAPSSTIG
;
A
#
# COMPACT_ATOMS: atom_id res chain seq x y z
N MET A 1 -23.21 4.70 3.95
CA MET A 1 -22.56 5.72 3.08
C MET A 1 -21.94 4.99 1.89
N GLN A 2 -21.71 5.65 0.77
CA GLN A 2 -21.16 5.00 -0.43
C GLN A 2 -19.75 5.49 -0.76
N LEU A 3 -18.86 4.59 -1.18
CA LEU A 3 -17.52 4.94 -1.67
C LEU A 3 -17.59 5.92 -2.85
N THR A 4 -18.63 5.84 -3.67
CA THR A 4 -18.86 6.73 -4.82
C THR A 4 -19.05 8.20 -4.44
N GLU A 5 -19.29 8.51 -3.16
CA GLU A 5 -19.32 9.90 -2.67
C GLU A 5 -17.92 10.56 -2.76
N VAL A 6 -16.85 9.75 -2.65
CA VAL A 6 -15.47 10.23 -2.70
C VAL A 6 -15.09 10.63 -4.12
N GLU A 7 -14.73 11.90 -4.32
CA GLU A 7 -14.39 12.45 -5.63
C GLU A 7 -13.21 11.70 -6.29
N ALA A 8 -12.19 11.32 -5.51
CA ALA A 8 -11.06 10.57 -6.01
C ALA A 8 -11.47 9.22 -6.62
N ILE A 9 -12.41 8.52 -5.99
CA ILE A 9 -12.95 7.25 -6.50
C ILE A 9 -13.69 7.50 -7.82
N ARG A 10 -14.56 8.52 -7.88
CA ARG A 10 -15.27 8.88 -9.12
C ARG A 10 -14.32 9.23 -10.28
N ARG A 11 -13.26 10.00 -10.01
CA ARG A 11 -12.24 10.35 -11.01
C ARG A 11 -11.38 9.16 -11.41
N GLY A 12 -11.04 8.31 -10.44
CA GLY A 12 -10.24 7.11 -10.61
C GLY A 12 -10.99 5.93 -11.23
N ARG A 13 -12.30 6.05 -11.54
CA ARG A 13 -13.12 4.95 -12.08
C ARG A 13 -12.60 4.35 -13.37
N THR A 14 -11.90 5.09 -14.21
CA THR A 14 -11.40 4.55 -15.49
C THR A 14 -9.97 4.02 -15.39
N ARG A 15 -9.15 4.67 -14.55
CA ARG A 15 -7.72 4.46 -14.34
C ARG A 15 -7.27 5.32 -13.17
N HIS A 16 -6.21 4.92 -12.49
CA HIS A 16 -5.66 5.66 -11.36
C HIS A 16 -4.14 5.62 -11.36
N LEU A 17 -3.53 6.70 -10.90
CA LEU A 17 -2.11 6.77 -10.61
C LEU A 17 -1.93 6.61 -9.10
N PHE A 18 -1.34 5.50 -8.68
CA PHE A 18 -0.93 5.23 -7.31
C PHE A 18 0.53 5.69 -7.08
N ALA A 19 0.85 6.04 -5.84
CA ALA A 19 2.23 6.35 -5.43
C ALA A 19 2.59 5.61 -4.14
N LEU A 20 3.74 4.93 -4.14
CA LEU A 20 4.24 4.13 -3.02
C LEU A 20 5.71 4.44 -2.79
N GLN A 21 6.13 4.44 -1.53
CA GLN A 21 7.51 4.07 -1.19
C GLN A 21 7.61 2.55 -1.04
N GLY A 22 8.73 1.95 -1.46
CA GLY A 22 9.03 0.54 -1.24
C GLY A 22 10.00 -0.04 -2.27
N ASP A 23 10.06 -1.37 -2.35
CA ASP A 23 10.79 -2.08 -3.40
C ASP A 23 9.86 -2.58 -4.51
N LEU A 24 10.14 -2.11 -5.74
CA LEU A 24 9.42 -2.50 -6.94
C LEU A 24 9.53 -4.00 -7.25
N SER A 25 10.55 -4.70 -6.75
CA SER A 25 10.68 -6.16 -6.95
C SER A 25 9.68 -7.00 -6.14
N LEU A 26 9.14 -6.41 -5.05
CA LEU A 26 8.27 -7.08 -4.09
C LEU A 26 6.78 -6.81 -4.32
N ILE A 27 6.43 -5.81 -5.13
CA ILE A 27 5.02 -5.55 -5.48
C ILE A 27 4.54 -6.55 -6.52
N ASP A 28 3.35 -7.12 -6.29
CA ASP A 28 2.66 -7.89 -7.31
C ASP A 28 2.01 -6.94 -8.33
N ALA A 29 2.39 -7.05 -9.60
CA ALA A 29 1.89 -6.24 -10.70
C ALA A 29 1.77 -7.08 -11.98
N ASP A 30 0.88 -6.67 -12.89
CA ASP A 30 0.62 -7.38 -14.14
C ASP A 30 1.66 -7.06 -15.22
N ALA A 31 2.33 -5.91 -15.12
CA ALA A 31 3.48 -5.54 -15.94
C ALA A 31 4.43 -4.58 -15.21
N HIS A 32 5.69 -4.53 -15.63
CA HIS A 32 6.70 -3.65 -15.06
C HIS A 32 7.35 -2.77 -16.14
N LEU A 33 7.59 -1.51 -15.80
CA LEU A 33 8.38 -0.60 -16.61
C LEU A 33 9.76 -0.46 -15.98
N ILE A 34 10.83 -0.69 -16.75
CA ILE A 34 12.20 -0.57 -16.27
C ILE A 34 13.02 0.42 -17.11
N PRO A 35 13.94 1.19 -16.50
CA PRO A 35 14.81 2.10 -17.22
C PRO A 35 15.96 1.38 -17.91
N THR A 36 16.33 1.85 -19.10
CA THR A 36 17.54 1.50 -19.87
C THR A 36 18.07 2.73 -20.59
N ASP A 37 19.30 2.67 -21.13
CA ASP A 37 19.75 3.60 -22.17
C ASP A 37 19.31 3.13 -23.58
N SER A 38 19.68 3.89 -24.61
CA SER A 38 19.42 3.52 -26.02
C SER A 38 20.12 2.25 -26.47
N TYR A 39 21.23 1.85 -25.83
CA TYR A 39 22.02 0.67 -26.17
C TYR A 39 21.47 -0.62 -25.52
N GLY A 40 20.42 -0.52 -24.70
CA GLY A 40 19.89 -1.64 -23.93
C GLY A 40 20.72 -1.96 -22.69
N SER A 41 21.47 -0.99 -22.15
CA SER A 41 22.23 -1.18 -20.91
C SER A 41 21.30 -1.18 -19.70
N VAL A 42 21.27 -2.30 -18.99
CA VAL A 42 20.43 -2.50 -17.80
C VAL A 42 21.31 -2.65 -16.56
N GLU A 43 21.02 -1.85 -15.54
CA GLU A 43 21.73 -1.84 -14.25
C GLU A 43 21.44 -3.10 -13.42
N ASP A 44 22.40 -3.50 -12.58
CA ASP A 44 22.38 -4.83 -11.96
C ASP A 44 21.17 -5.12 -11.05
N HIS A 45 20.65 -4.07 -10.41
CA HIS A 45 19.48 -4.19 -9.54
C HIS A 45 18.18 -4.50 -10.29
N TRP A 46 18.19 -4.55 -11.63
CA TRP A 46 17.06 -4.99 -12.45
C TRP A 46 17.13 -6.46 -12.87
N ALA A 47 18.13 -7.22 -12.41
CA ALA A 47 18.25 -8.64 -12.73
C ALA A 47 16.99 -9.46 -12.37
N TRP A 48 16.27 -9.07 -11.31
CA TRP A 48 14.99 -9.70 -10.95
C TRP A 48 13.91 -9.51 -12.02
N ALA A 49 13.97 -8.44 -12.82
CA ALA A 49 13.01 -8.10 -13.85
C ALA A 49 13.35 -8.73 -15.19
N VAL A 50 14.59 -8.57 -15.67
CA VAL A 50 15.03 -9.03 -17.00
C VAL A 50 15.70 -10.42 -16.99
N GLY A 51 16.05 -10.92 -15.82
CA GLY A 51 16.82 -12.15 -15.66
C GLY A 51 18.33 -11.93 -15.78
N VAL A 52 19.06 -13.05 -15.77
CA VAL A 52 20.51 -13.09 -15.89
C VAL A 52 20.94 -13.80 -17.17
N ASP A 53 22.12 -13.46 -17.68
CA ASP A 53 22.77 -14.14 -18.80
C ASP A 53 23.45 -15.46 -18.37
N ARG A 54 24.17 -16.09 -19.31
CA ARG A 54 24.87 -17.37 -19.07
C ARG A 54 25.98 -17.28 -18.03
N ASP A 55 26.53 -16.09 -17.81
CA ASP A 55 27.61 -15.84 -16.86
C ASP A 55 27.07 -15.38 -15.49
N GLY A 56 25.75 -15.39 -15.30
CA GLY A 56 25.08 -14.95 -14.07
C GLY A 56 25.05 -13.43 -13.90
N ARG A 57 25.34 -12.66 -14.96
CA ARG A 57 25.26 -11.20 -14.95
C ARG A 57 23.88 -10.74 -15.42
N THR A 58 23.51 -9.52 -15.09
CA THR A 58 22.23 -8.93 -15.51
C THR A 58 22.08 -8.94 -17.02
N ARG A 59 20.96 -9.49 -17.50
CA ARG A 59 20.66 -9.57 -18.94
C ARG A 59 20.60 -8.17 -19.54
N GLN A 60 21.49 -7.91 -20.49
CA GLN A 60 21.48 -6.68 -21.29
C GLN A 60 20.51 -6.82 -22.47
N LEU A 61 19.89 -5.71 -22.88
CA LEU A 61 18.85 -5.63 -23.92
C LEU A 61 19.41 -5.16 -25.27
N ARG A 62 20.62 -5.62 -25.62
CA ARG A 62 21.30 -5.23 -26.87
C ARG A 62 20.58 -5.71 -28.13
N ARG A 63 19.69 -6.71 -28.03
CA ARG A 63 18.90 -7.16 -29.18
C ARG A 63 17.77 -6.19 -29.49
N GLU A 64 17.35 -5.44 -28.49
CA GLU A 64 16.27 -4.49 -28.51
C GLU A 64 16.75 -3.04 -28.80
N GLU A 65 18.06 -2.81 -28.89
CA GLU A 65 18.70 -1.51 -29.18
C GLU A 65 18.01 -0.74 -30.30
N ARG A 66 17.70 -1.39 -31.43
CA ARG A 66 17.04 -0.74 -32.57
C ARG A 66 15.65 -0.21 -32.23
N LEU A 67 14.88 -0.92 -31.40
CA LEU A 67 13.55 -0.48 -30.95
C LEU A 67 13.69 0.61 -29.88
N LEU A 68 14.64 0.46 -28.94
CA LEU A 68 14.93 1.47 -27.92
C LEU A 68 15.38 2.80 -28.51
N GLU A 69 16.10 2.78 -29.63
CA GLU A 69 16.50 3.99 -30.36
C GLU A 69 15.34 4.58 -31.17
N ALA A 70 14.60 3.75 -31.90
CA ALA A 70 13.54 4.21 -32.81
C ALA A 70 12.24 4.61 -32.10
N GLU A 71 11.79 3.80 -31.13
CA GLU A 71 10.49 3.92 -30.47
C GLU A 71 10.61 4.41 -29.02
N GLY A 72 11.83 4.43 -28.48
CA GLY A 72 12.10 4.82 -27.10
C GLY A 72 11.78 3.73 -26.07
N HIS A 73 11.30 2.57 -26.51
CA HIS A 73 10.92 1.46 -25.64
C HIS A 73 11.04 0.11 -26.35
N ALA A 74 11.06 -0.97 -25.58
CA ALA A 74 11.03 -2.32 -26.12
C ALA A 74 10.41 -3.30 -25.11
N TRP A 75 9.58 -4.21 -25.61
CA TRP A 75 9.04 -5.31 -24.82
C TRP A 75 10.09 -6.41 -24.60
N VAL A 76 10.14 -6.94 -23.39
CA VAL A 76 10.95 -8.09 -23.01
C VAL A 76 10.02 -9.26 -22.71
N ASP A 77 9.76 -10.09 -23.72
CA ASP A 77 8.73 -11.15 -23.65
C ASP A 77 9.14 -12.35 -22.77
N GLU A 78 10.45 -12.61 -22.62
CA GLU A 78 11.00 -13.70 -21.78
C GLU A 78 11.62 -13.16 -20.48
N ALA A 79 10.84 -12.39 -19.72
CA ALA A 79 11.26 -11.81 -18.46
C ALA A 79 10.73 -12.62 -17.25
N PRO A 80 11.56 -12.89 -16.23
CA PRO A 80 11.13 -13.60 -15.01
C PRO A 80 10.05 -12.86 -14.22
N ALA A 81 10.00 -11.53 -14.31
CA ALA A 81 8.96 -10.71 -13.67
C ALA A 81 7.62 -10.69 -14.45
N GLY A 82 7.50 -11.43 -15.54
CA GLY A 82 6.35 -11.35 -16.45
C GLY A 82 6.55 -10.25 -17.51
N PRO A 83 5.47 -9.63 -18.02
CA PRO A 83 5.59 -8.58 -19.03
C PRO A 83 6.43 -7.40 -18.54
N VAL A 84 7.55 -7.15 -19.22
CA VAL A 84 8.44 -6.02 -18.92
C VAL A 84 8.57 -5.12 -20.14
N LEU A 85 8.35 -3.82 -19.92
CA LEU A 85 8.58 -2.77 -20.90
C LEU A 85 9.84 -1.99 -20.52
N ALA A 86 10.91 -2.18 -21.28
CA ALA A 86 12.14 -1.41 -21.11
C ALA A 86 11.99 -0.04 -21.77
N VAL A 87 12.39 1.01 -21.07
CA VAL A 87 12.22 2.39 -21.52
C VAL A 87 13.57 3.07 -21.59
N ASN A 88 13.86 3.62 -22.76
CA ASN A 88 15.02 4.46 -22.99
C ASN A 88 14.86 5.78 -22.21
N VAL A 89 15.52 5.86 -21.06
CA VAL A 89 15.54 7.05 -20.20
C VAL A 89 16.84 7.84 -20.37
N ALA A 90 17.80 7.38 -21.18
CA ALA A 90 19.06 8.05 -21.46
C ALA A 90 19.45 7.85 -22.94
N GLY A 91 19.53 8.94 -23.70
CA GLY A 91 19.87 8.89 -25.13
C GLY A 91 21.33 8.55 -25.41
N GLY A 92 21.62 8.09 -26.63
CA GLY A 92 22.97 7.77 -27.11
C GLY A 92 23.92 8.99 -27.22
N ASN A 93 23.39 10.20 -27.11
CA ASN A 93 24.15 11.44 -26.95
C ASN A 93 23.93 12.02 -25.55
N SER A 94 24.99 12.58 -24.98
CA SER A 94 25.14 13.11 -23.61
C SER A 94 24.16 14.20 -23.16
N ASP A 95 23.19 14.60 -23.98
CA ASP A 95 22.14 15.57 -23.63
C ASP A 95 20.81 14.83 -23.44
N ASN A 96 20.61 14.29 -22.24
CA ASN A 96 19.31 13.79 -21.83
C ASN A 96 18.51 14.95 -21.20
N ASP A 97 17.46 15.41 -21.89
CA ASP A 97 16.56 16.44 -21.39
C ASP A 97 15.20 15.87 -20.97
N VAL A 98 14.52 16.59 -20.05
CA VAL A 98 13.22 16.19 -19.50
C VAL A 98 12.16 16.02 -20.63
N PRO A 99 11.93 16.98 -21.54
CA PRO A 99 10.98 16.81 -22.65
C PRO A 99 11.20 15.55 -23.50
N SER A 100 12.44 15.25 -23.88
CA SER A 100 12.77 14.08 -24.69
C SER A 100 12.46 12.77 -23.97
N MET A 101 12.77 12.69 -22.68
CA MET A 101 12.43 11.53 -21.85
C MET A 101 10.91 11.36 -21.70
N ILE A 102 10.20 12.45 -21.44
CA ILE A 102 8.74 12.43 -21.27
C ILE A 102 8.04 12.02 -22.56
N ARG A 103 8.53 12.44 -23.73
CA ARG A 103 8.04 11.97 -25.02
C ARG A 103 8.18 10.46 -25.18
N ARG A 104 9.33 9.88 -24.79
CA ARG A 104 9.56 8.42 -24.84
C ARG A 104 8.63 7.69 -23.86
N LEU A 105 8.44 8.22 -22.66
CA LEU A 105 7.48 7.66 -21.69
C LEU A 105 6.03 7.72 -22.18
N GLY A 106 5.63 8.82 -22.83
CA GLY A 106 4.32 8.92 -23.48
C GLY A 106 4.10 7.78 -24.48
N ALA A 107 5.09 7.49 -25.34
CA ALA A 107 5.02 6.37 -26.26
C ALA A 107 4.94 5.00 -25.55
N CYS A 108 5.58 4.86 -24.38
CA CYS A 108 5.46 3.65 -23.57
C CYS A 108 4.03 3.44 -23.06
N PHE A 109 3.36 4.51 -22.60
CA PHE A 109 1.99 4.42 -22.10
C PHE A 109 1.01 4.03 -23.21
N GLU A 110 1.19 4.55 -24.43
CA GLU A 110 0.41 4.11 -25.60
C GLU A 110 0.65 2.61 -25.89
N ALA A 111 1.91 2.16 -25.89
CA ALA A 111 2.25 0.75 -26.12
C ALA A 111 1.69 -0.19 -25.03
N LEU A 112 1.64 0.26 -23.77
CA LEU A 112 0.98 -0.47 -22.68
C LEU A 112 -0.53 -0.61 -22.93
N GLY A 113 -1.19 0.45 -23.39
CA GLY A 113 -2.61 0.45 -23.73
C GLY A 113 -2.93 -0.48 -24.90
N GLU A 114 -2.09 -0.47 -25.94
CA GLU A 114 -2.29 -1.29 -27.16
C GLU A 114 -2.07 -2.78 -26.93
N ARG A 115 -1.13 -3.17 -26.05
CA ARG A 115 -0.78 -4.58 -25.84
C ARG A 115 -1.92 -5.43 -25.24
N GLY A 116 -2.85 -4.81 -24.52
CA GLY A 116 -3.92 -5.53 -23.80
C GLY A 116 -3.35 -6.42 -22.70
N LEU A 117 -2.96 -5.82 -21.58
CA LEU A 117 -2.34 -6.54 -20.46
C LEU A 117 -3.32 -7.54 -19.84
N PRO A 118 -2.86 -8.74 -19.45
CA PRO A 118 -3.68 -9.65 -18.65
C PRO A 118 -3.96 -8.99 -17.30
N THR A 119 -5.14 -9.25 -16.73
CA THR A 119 -5.42 -8.91 -15.32
C THR A 119 -5.53 -10.18 -14.50
N ARG A 120 -4.78 -10.24 -13.40
CA ARG A 120 -4.82 -11.36 -12.46
C ARG A 120 -5.42 -10.88 -11.14
N PHE A 121 -6.53 -11.50 -10.73
CA PHE A 121 -7.19 -11.26 -9.44
C PHE A 121 -7.62 -9.80 -9.13
N ARG A 122 -7.51 -8.90 -10.11
CA ARG A 122 -7.87 -7.48 -10.04
C ARG A 122 -8.97 -7.16 -11.05
N SER A 123 -9.54 -5.97 -10.97
CA SER A 123 -10.50 -5.48 -11.97
C SER A 123 -9.81 -4.82 -13.17
N ARG A 124 -8.57 -4.32 -12.98
CA ARG A 124 -7.74 -3.73 -14.02
C ARG A 124 -6.29 -4.23 -13.91
N PRO A 125 -5.55 -4.25 -15.02
CA PRO A 125 -4.11 -4.48 -14.97
C PRO A 125 -3.41 -3.38 -14.17
N LEU A 126 -2.48 -3.75 -13.29
CA LEU A 126 -1.58 -2.81 -12.62
C LEU A 126 -0.21 -2.83 -13.31
N VAL A 127 0.24 -1.67 -13.77
CA VAL A 127 1.60 -1.45 -14.26
C VAL A 127 2.41 -0.80 -13.14
N ALA A 128 3.53 -1.42 -12.76
CA ALA A 128 4.42 -0.86 -11.75
C ALA A 128 5.69 -0.28 -12.40
N MET A 129 6.08 0.93 -11.99
CA MET A 129 7.25 1.61 -12.54
C MET A 129 8.03 2.32 -11.43
N PRO A 130 9.36 2.48 -11.57
CA PRO A 130 10.11 3.35 -10.69
C PRO A 130 9.86 4.81 -11.07
N LEU A 131 10.32 5.74 -10.22
CA LEU A 131 10.58 7.09 -10.69
C LEU A 131 11.76 7.05 -11.69
N VAL A 132 11.47 7.26 -12.97
CA VAL A 132 12.43 7.18 -14.08
C VAL A 132 13.14 8.51 -14.33
N GLY A 133 14.31 8.49 -14.97
CA GLY A 133 15.09 9.69 -15.30
C GLY A 133 15.94 10.24 -14.16
N VAL A 134 15.64 9.88 -12.92
CA VAL A 134 16.40 10.28 -11.73
C VAL A 134 17.60 9.36 -11.47
N GLY A 135 18.52 9.78 -10.60
CA GLY A 135 19.72 9.00 -10.27
C GLY A 135 20.73 8.93 -11.42
N ARG A 136 21.04 7.71 -11.87
CA ARG A 136 22.07 7.46 -12.91
C ARG A 136 21.64 7.84 -14.33
N ALA A 137 20.37 8.14 -14.56
CA ALA A 137 19.85 8.56 -15.87
C ALA A 137 20.12 10.06 -16.20
N GLY A 138 20.91 10.77 -15.39
CA GLY A 138 21.44 12.09 -15.72
C GLY A 138 20.55 13.28 -15.36
N LEU A 139 19.28 13.08 -14.97
CA LEU A 139 18.38 14.17 -14.57
C LEU A 139 18.18 14.28 -13.05
N GLY A 140 19.04 13.63 -12.24
CA GLY A 140 18.93 13.66 -10.77
C GLY A 140 18.93 15.08 -10.18
N GLY A 141 19.66 16.03 -10.78
CA GLY A 141 19.65 17.44 -10.38
C GLY A 141 18.34 18.19 -10.65
N ARG A 142 17.45 17.62 -11.47
CA ARG A 142 16.18 18.20 -11.93
C ARG A 142 14.99 17.30 -11.54
N THR A 143 15.11 16.56 -10.44
CA THR A 143 14.10 15.58 -10.00
C THR A 143 12.69 16.20 -9.88
N GLY A 144 12.57 17.41 -9.34
CA GLY A 144 11.28 18.11 -9.24
C GLY A 144 10.65 18.40 -10.60
N GLU A 145 11.44 18.79 -11.60
CA GLU A 145 10.95 19.01 -12.97
C GLU A 145 10.50 17.69 -13.61
N VAL A 146 11.26 16.61 -13.37
CA VAL A 146 10.90 15.25 -13.81
C VAL A 146 9.58 14.82 -13.22
N ILE A 147 9.36 14.98 -11.91
CA ILE A 147 8.10 14.61 -11.24
C ILE A 147 6.93 15.39 -11.85
N ALA A 148 7.05 16.71 -11.98
CA ALA A 148 5.99 17.54 -12.55
C ALA A 148 5.65 17.12 -13.98
N SER A 149 6.66 17.00 -14.85
CA SER A 149 6.43 16.64 -16.26
C SER A 149 5.94 15.20 -16.43
N LEU A 150 6.35 14.27 -15.56
CA LEU A 150 5.85 12.90 -15.55
C LEU A 150 4.37 12.84 -15.19
N LEU A 151 3.96 13.59 -14.16
CA LEU A 151 2.56 13.67 -13.77
C LEU A 151 1.69 14.32 -14.85
N ASP A 152 2.20 15.32 -15.56
CA ASP A 152 1.53 15.90 -16.74
C ASP A 152 1.33 14.84 -17.83
N ALA A 153 2.40 14.12 -18.18
CA ALA A 153 2.34 13.10 -19.24
C ALA A 153 1.39 11.95 -18.91
N ILE A 154 1.35 11.50 -17.65
CA ILE A 154 0.40 10.47 -17.19
C ILE A 154 -1.03 11.01 -17.25
N GLY A 155 -1.28 12.22 -16.75
CA GLY A 155 -2.60 12.85 -16.80
C GLY A 155 -3.12 13.01 -18.23
N ASP A 156 -2.26 13.52 -19.12
CA ASP A 156 -2.51 13.67 -20.55
C ASP A 156 -2.82 12.34 -21.25
N HIS A 157 -2.03 11.29 -20.98
CA HIS A 157 -2.27 9.96 -21.53
C HIS A 157 -3.60 9.39 -21.03
N PHE A 158 -3.85 9.54 -19.73
CA PHE A 158 -5.12 9.16 -19.14
C PHE A 158 -6.25 9.88 -19.86
N ASP A 159 -6.31 11.21 -19.89
CA ASP A 159 -7.40 11.97 -20.50
C ASP A 159 -7.72 11.60 -21.96
N ARG A 160 -6.70 11.25 -22.76
CA ARG A 160 -6.89 10.83 -24.17
C ARG A 160 -7.31 9.37 -24.35
N SER A 161 -7.01 8.50 -23.39
CA SER A 161 -7.23 7.05 -23.54
C SER A 161 -8.70 6.67 -23.32
N PRO A 162 -9.25 5.70 -24.08
CA PRO A 162 -10.60 5.19 -23.84
C PRO A 162 -10.73 4.50 -22.47
N ALA A 163 -11.97 4.34 -21.97
CA ALA A 163 -12.24 3.65 -20.72
C ALA A 163 -11.84 2.15 -20.82
N GLY A 164 -11.11 1.64 -19.81
CA GLY A 164 -10.67 0.24 -19.77
C GLY A 164 -9.16 0.00 -19.96
N GLY A 165 -8.32 1.01 -19.70
CA GLY A 165 -6.86 0.87 -19.69
C GLY A 165 -6.32 0.19 -18.43
N PHE A 166 -5.09 0.56 -18.04
CA PHE A 166 -4.40 0.06 -16.87
C PHE A 166 -4.34 1.10 -15.74
N ASP A 167 -4.12 0.62 -14.52
CA ASP A 167 -3.67 1.45 -13.43
C ASP A 167 -2.15 1.53 -13.40
N LEU A 168 -1.61 2.65 -12.97
CA LEU A 168 -0.17 2.87 -12.86
C LEU A 168 0.21 3.06 -11.40
N VAL A 169 1.30 2.44 -10.97
CA VAL A 169 1.91 2.72 -9.67
C VAL A 169 3.35 3.15 -9.82
N ILE A 170 3.67 4.33 -9.29
CA ILE A 170 5.05 4.78 -9.17
C ILE A 170 5.58 4.34 -7.82
N VAL A 171 6.65 3.56 -7.83
CA VAL A 171 7.36 3.09 -6.64
C VAL A 171 8.66 3.86 -6.49
N THR A 172 8.83 4.57 -5.38
CA THR A 172 10.07 5.27 -5.04
C THR A 172 10.78 4.56 -3.90
N ARG A 173 12.12 4.61 -3.87
CA ARG A 173 12.88 3.98 -2.77
C ARG A 173 13.06 4.92 -1.57
N ASP A 174 13.22 6.21 -1.82
CA ASP A 174 13.50 7.20 -0.77
C ASP A 174 12.27 8.01 -0.36
N SER A 175 12.28 8.47 0.90
CA SER A 175 11.21 9.25 1.51
C SER A 175 11.03 10.61 0.83
N SER A 176 12.11 11.26 0.39
CA SER A 176 12.05 12.56 -0.27
C SER A 176 11.29 12.48 -1.60
N SER A 177 11.55 11.44 -2.41
CA SER A 177 10.85 11.23 -3.68
C SER A 177 9.36 10.98 -3.49
N ILE A 178 8.94 10.11 -2.55
CA ILE A 178 7.51 9.88 -2.29
C ILE A 178 6.86 11.15 -1.72
N ALA A 179 7.53 11.87 -0.82
CA ALA A 179 7.01 13.11 -0.24
C ALA A 179 6.80 14.19 -1.32
N ALA A 180 7.77 14.36 -2.21
CA ALA A 180 7.68 15.28 -3.36
C ALA A 180 6.56 14.88 -4.32
N LEU A 181 6.45 13.58 -4.64
CA LEU A 181 5.40 13.06 -5.52
C LEU A 181 4.01 13.28 -4.90
N GLN A 182 3.81 12.98 -3.62
CA GLN A 182 2.55 13.21 -2.92
C GLN A 182 2.22 14.71 -2.78
N HIS A 183 3.23 15.57 -2.57
CA HIS A 183 3.06 17.02 -2.54
C HIS A 183 2.48 17.54 -3.87
N GLU A 184 3.10 17.17 -4.99
CA GLU A 184 2.68 17.61 -6.32
C GLU A 184 1.32 17.01 -6.72
N ARG A 185 1.09 15.72 -6.46
CA ARG A 185 -0.21 15.06 -6.71
C ARG A 185 -1.34 15.75 -5.95
N ARG A 186 -1.13 16.08 -4.68
CA ARG A 186 -2.11 16.78 -3.85
C ARG A 186 -2.38 18.19 -4.36
N ALA A 187 -1.34 18.95 -4.72
CA ALA A 187 -1.51 20.29 -5.27
C ALA A 187 -2.38 20.28 -6.54
N ARG A 188 -2.13 19.35 -7.46
CA ARG A 188 -2.92 19.14 -8.69
C ARG A 188 -4.35 18.70 -8.41
N PHE A 189 -4.53 17.78 -7.47
CA PHE A 189 -5.87 17.34 -7.05
C PHE A 189 -6.67 18.51 -6.48
N SER A 190 -6.08 19.27 -5.54
CA SER A 190 -6.73 20.43 -4.92
C SER A 190 -7.04 21.55 -5.92
N ALA A 191 -6.21 21.76 -6.94
CA ALA A 191 -6.44 22.77 -7.97
C ALA A 191 -7.67 22.47 -8.85
N THR A 192 -8.05 21.20 -8.97
CA THR A 192 -9.14 20.76 -9.85
C THR A 192 -10.34 20.20 -9.09
N SER A 193 -10.20 19.85 -7.80
CA SER A 193 -11.27 19.30 -6.96
C SER A 193 -12.39 20.32 -6.76
N THR A 194 -13.62 19.85 -6.92
CA THR A 194 -14.84 20.66 -6.73
C THR A 194 -15.80 20.02 -5.72
N GLY A 195 -15.49 18.81 -5.28
CA GLY A 195 -16.28 18.05 -4.31
C GLY A 195 -16.01 18.45 -2.88
N VAL A 196 -17.03 18.30 -2.04
CA VAL A 196 -16.89 18.33 -0.58
C VAL A 196 -16.36 16.97 -0.12
N VAL A 197 -15.34 16.97 0.74
CA VAL A 197 -14.85 15.74 1.37
C VAL A 197 -15.89 15.30 2.41
N PRO A 198 -16.40 14.05 2.38
CA PRO A 198 -17.35 13.60 3.38
C PRO A 198 -16.78 13.65 4.80
N ASP A 199 -17.60 14.06 5.79
CA ASP A 199 -17.20 14.20 7.20
C ASP A 199 -16.48 12.96 7.77
N TRP A 200 -16.90 11.76 7.37
CA TRP A 200 -16.28 10.52 7.84
C TRP A 200 -14.84 10.38 7.35
N LEU A 201 -14.56 10.84 6.13
CA LEU A 201 -13.26 10.76 5.50
C LEU A 201 -12.33 11.86 6.04
N GLU A 202 -12.87 13.05 6.32
CA GLU A 202 -12.12 14.10 7.02
C GLU A 202 -11.63 13.61 8.40
N LYS A 203 -12.47 12.89 9.15
CA LYS A 203 -12.08 12.28 10.44
C LYS A 203 -10.94 11.28 10.30
N VAL A 204 -10.99 10.42 9.28
CA VAL A 204 -9.93 9.44 9.00
C VAL A 204 -8.61 10.15 8.67
N VAL A 205 -8.63 11.16 7.79
CA VAL A 205 -7.44 11.95 7.43
C VAL A 205 -6.89 12.72 8.63
N ALA A 206 -7.76 13.30 9.46
CA ALA A 206 -7.35 14.01 10.68
C ALA A 206 -6.65 13.06 11.67
N ALA A 207 -7.20 11.86 11.89
CA ALA A 207 -6.57 10.84 12.72
C ALA A 207 -5.22 10.39 12.14
N GLY A 208 -5.11 10.23 10.82
CA GLY A 208 -3.85 9.90 10.14
C GLY A 208 -2.78 10.97 10.36
N ARG A 209 -3.13 12.25 10.18
CA ARG A 209 -2.23 13.39 10.43
C ARG A 209 -1.79 13.49 11.89
N ALA A 210 -2.64 13.09 12.83
CA ALA A 210 -2.33 13.08 14.26
C ALA A 210 -1.50 11.85 14.70
N GLY A 211 -1.31 10.85 13.82
CA GLY A 211 -0.68 9.57 14.20
C GLY A 211 -1.58 8.70 15.09
N GLU A 212 -2.90 8.96 15.06
CA GLU A 212 -3.93 8.28 15.86
C GLU A 212 -4.75 7.28 15.03
N LEU A 213 -4.49 7.18 13.72
CA LEU A 213 -5.10 6.20 12.84
C LEU A 213 -4.50 4.81 13.10
N ALA A 214 -5.37 3.83 13.35
CA ALA A 214 -5.04 2.42 13.30
C ALA A 214 -5.70 1.81 12.05
N VAL A 215 -4.94 1.09 11.24
CA VAL A 215 -5.51 0.36 10.10
C VAL A 215 -5.67 -1.10 10.47
N MET A 216 -6.86 -1.62 10.24
CA MET A 216 -7.14 -3.03 10.27
C MET A 216 -7.39 -3.57 8.87
N PHE A 217 -6.77 -4.70 8.54
CA PHE A 217 -7.05 -5.40 7.29
C PHE A 217 -7.30 -6.90 7.46
N GLY A 218 -7.99 -7.48 6.48
CA GLY A 218 -8.27 -8.91 6.42
C GLY A 218 -7.88 -9.53 5.08
N ALA A 219 -8.41 -10.72 4.80
CA ALA A 219 -8.01 -11.53 3.64
C ALA A 219 -8.24 -10.83 2.28
N GLY A 220 -9.15 -9.83 2.23
CA GLY A 220 -9.37 -9.02 1.04
C GLY A 220 -8.13 -8.23 0.58
N ALA A 221 -7.23 -7.85 1.50
CA ALA A 221 -5.97 -7.20 1.13
C ALA A 221 -4.99 -8.16 0.41
N SER A 222 -5.10 -9.46 0.71
CA SER A 222 -4.29 -10.53 0.13
C SER A 222 -4.91 -11.13 -1.15
N ALA A 223 -6.18 -10.85 -1.45
CA ALA A 223 -6.89 -11.43 -2.60
C ALA A 223 -6.21 -11.11 -3.95
N ALA A 224 -5.65 -9.92 -4.09
CA ALA A 224 -4.94 -9.49 -5.30
C ALA A 224 -3.64 -10.27 -5.57
N LEU A 225 -3.10 -10.99 -4.56
CA LEU A 225 -1.95 -11.89 -4.71
C LEU A 225 -2.35 -13.28 -5.24
N GLY A 226 -3.65 -13.53 -5.45
CA GLY A 226 -4.16 -14.86 -5.77
C GLY A 226 -4.20 -15.80 -4.56
N LEU A 227 -4.01 -15.29 -3.34
CA LEU A 227 -4.19 -16.07 -2.13
C LEU A 227 -5.69 -16.42 -1.97
N PRO A 228 -6.00 -17.69 -1.62
CA PRO A 228 -7.38 -18.15 -1.57
C PRO A 228 -8.18 -17.43 -0.48
N MET A 229 -9.38 -17.00 -0.83
CA MET A 229 -10.39 -16.62 0.16
C MET A 229 -10.86 -17.88 0.92
N TRP A 230 -11.54 -17.68 2.05
CA TRP A 230 -11.92 -18.76 2.97
C TRP A 230 -12.51 -20.02 2.30
N ASP A 231 -13.56 -19.86 1.48
CA ASP A 231 -14.22 -20.99 0.84
C ASP A 231 -13.30 -21.75 -0.13
N GLU A 232 -12.40 -21.02 -0.80
CA GLU A 232 -11.40 -21.60 -1.69
C GLU A 232 -10.30 -22.31 -0.91
N LEU A 233 -9.88 -21.73 0.22
CA LEU A 233 -8.90 -22.32 1.12
C LEU A 233 -9.40 -23.67 1.63
N LEU A 234 -10.64 -23.73 2.13
CA LEU A 234 -11.25 -24.98 2.58
C LEU A 234 -11.30 -26.04 1.48
N ARG A 235 -11.73 -25.65 0.27
CA ARG A 235 -11.77 -26.58 -0.88
C ARG A 235 -10.38 -27.11 -1.22
N LYS A 236 -9.34 -26.26 -1.23
CA LYS A 236 -7.96 -26.68 -1.47
C LYS A 236 -7.41 -27.58 -0.36
N LEU A 237 -7.76 -27.30 0.89
CA LEU A 237 -7.35 -28.12 2.04
C LEU A 237 -7.96 -29.52 1.98
N VAL A 238 -9.28 -29.64 1.74
CA VAL A 238 -9.95 -30.95 1.56
C VAL A 238 -9.31 -31.75 0.42
N GLN A 239 -9.08 -31.11 -0.73
CA GLN A 239 -8.43 -31.75 -1.88
C GLN A 239 -7.02 -32.26 -1.55
N SER A 240 -6.28 -31.53 -0.70
CA SER A 240 -4.91 -31.91 -0.31
C SER A 240 -4.83 -33.02 0.74
N LEU A 241 -5.95 -33.31 1.44
CA LEU A 241 -6.00 -34.34 2.48
C LEU A 241 -6.27 -35.74 1.92
N ASP A 242 -6.85 -35.83 0.71
CA ASP A 242 -7.27 -37.09 0.05
C ASP A 242 -8.16 -37.97 0.94
N ASP A 243 -9.04 -37.35 1.73
CA ASP A 243 -10.02 -38.04 2.58
C ASP A 243 -11.37 -38.21 1.83
N PRO A 244 -11.80 -39.46 1.52
CA PRO A 244 -13.02 -39.69 0.75
C PRO A 244 -14.33 -39.34 1.47
N GLU A 245 -14.36 -39.29 2.80
CA GLU A 245 -15.55 -38.92 3.56
C GLU A 245 -15.70 -37.41 3.60
N LEU A 246 -14.64 -36.68 3.99
CA LEU A 246 -14.62 -35.21 3.98
C LEU A 246 -14.82 -34.65 2.58
N SER A 247 -14.28 -35.30 1.54
CA SER A 247 -14.49 -34.88 0.15
C SER A 247 -15.95 -34.92 -0.32
N ARG A 248 -16.81 -35.67 0.36
CA ARG A 248 -18.26 -35.71 0.09
C ARG A 248 -19.05 -34.70 0.93
N MET A 249 -18.43 -34.09 1.94
CA MET A 249 -19.07 -33.09 2.80
C MET A 249 -18.90 -31.70 2.22
N ASP A 250 -19.96 -30.88 2.32
CA ASP A 250 -19.84 -29.46 2.02
C ASP A 250 -19.39 -28.69 3.27
N LEU A 251 -18.08 -28.52 3.41
CA LEU A 251 -17.51 -27.74 4.51
C LEU A 251 -17.71 -26.23 4.35
N THR A 252 -18.08 -25.74 3.16
CA THR A 252 -18.21 -24.29 2.91
C THR A 252 -19.47 -23.70 3.55
N GLY A 253 -20.47 -24.54 3.85
CA GLY A 253 -21.67 -24.13 4.58
C GLY A 253 -21.50 -24.09 6.11
N LEU A 254 -20.36 -24.52 6.64
CA LEU A 254 -20.08 -24.50 8.07
C LEU A 254 -19.48 -23.16 8.51
N ASP A 255 -19.55 -22.89 9.82
CA ASP A 255 -18.71 -21.85 10.41
C ASP A 255 -17.23 -22.18 10.13
N PRO A 256 -16.40 -21.18 9.77
CA PRO A 256 -14.98 -21.37 9.52
C PRO A 256 -14.25 -22.22 10.58
N THR A 257 -14.59 -22.01 11.85
CA THR A 257 -13.93 -22.71 12.94
C THR A 257 -14.31 -24.18 13.05
N ASP A 258 -15.53 -24.52 12.62
CA ASP A 258 -16.03 -25.89 12.58
C ASP A 258 -15.34 -26.67 11.46
N ALA A 259 -15.29 -26.07 10.27
CA ALA A 259 -14.62 -26.66 9.12
C ALA A 259 -13.13 -26.93 9.41
N ALA A 260 -12.44 -25.97 10.03
CA ALA A 260 -11.05 -26.15 10.45
C ALA A 260 -10.89 -27.26 11.49
N THR A 261 -11.83 -27.42 12.42
CA THR A 261 -11.80 -28.50 13.43
C THR A 261 -11.83 -29.86 12.75
N LEU A 262 -12.76 -30.09 11.82
CA LEU A 262 -12.87 -31.34 11.07
C LEU A 262 -11.61 -31.66 10.26
N LEU A 263 -11.03 -30.65 9.61
CA LEU A 263 -9.78 -30.80 8.86
C LEU A 263 -8.59 -31.19 9.75
N ILE A 264 -8.49 -30.59 10.94
CA ILE A 264 -7.42 -30.91 11.90
C ILE A 264 -7.63 -32.31 12.49
N GLU A 265 -8.87 -32.72 12.78
CA GLU A 265 -9.16 -34.07 13.29
C GLU A 265 -8.77 -35.16 12.28
N ALA A 266 -9.03 -34.93 11.00
CA ALA A 266 -8.73 -35.91 9.95
C ALA A 266 -7.25 -35.93 9.53
N GLY A 267 -6.63 -34.75 9.34
CA GLY A 267 -5.25 -34.65 8.85
C GLY A 267 -4.17 -34.50 9.92
N GLY A 268 -4.55 -34.11 11.14
CA GLY A 268 -3.64 -33.72 12.20
C GLY A 268 -3.15 -32.27 12.08
N SER A 269 -2.75 -31.69 13.21
CA SER A 269 -2.34 -30.27 13.30
C SER A 269 -1.09 -29.94 12.48
N GLY A 270 -0.12 -30.87 12.41
CA GLY A 270 1.11 -30.69 11.63
C GLY A 270 0.84 -30.58 10.13
N TRP A 271 0.06 -31.53 9.57
CA TRP A 271 -0.36 -31.48 8.17
C TRP A 271 -1.10 -30.19 7.85
N PHE A 272 -2.04 -29.79 8.72
CA PHE A 272 -2.86 -28.60 8.51
C PHE A 272 -1.99 -27.34 8.45
N SER A 273 -1.04 -27.20 9.38
CA SER A 273 -0.08 -26.10 9.38
C SER A 273 0.75 -26.07 8.09
N ASP A 274 1.30 -27.21 7.67
CA ASP A 274 2.11 -27.30 6.46
C ASP A 274 1.28 -26.99 5.19
N ALA A 275 0.02 -27.42 5.17
CA ALA A 275 -0.90 -27.13 4.07
C ALA A 275 -1.22 -25.63 3.97
N LEU A 276 -1.43 -24.95 5.11
CA LEU A 276 -1.62 -23.51 5.14
C LEU A 276 -0.40 -22.74 4.66
N VAL A 277 0.81 -23.12 5.11
CA VAL A 277 2.06 -22.50 4.63
C VAL A 277 2.17 -22.64 3.11
N ARG A 278 1.91 -23.83 2.56
CA ARG A 278 1.94 -24.05 1.10
C ARG A 278 0.92 -23.21 0.32
N LEU A 279 -0.24 -22.93 0.91
CA LEU A 279 -1.35 -22.24 0.22
C LEU A 279 -1.33 -20.72 0.40
N LEU A 280 -0.71 -20.21 1.47
CA LEU A 280 -0.78 -18.81 1.88
C LEU A 280 0.57 -18.09 1.90
N ALA A 281 1.70 -18.78 1.84
CA ALA A 281 3.00 -18.12 1.74
C ALA A 281 3.15 -17.37 0.42
N THR A 282 3.70 -16.16 0.49
CA THR A 282 3.92 -15.29 -0.67
C THR A 282 5.26 -14.56 -0.54
N PRO A 283 6.05 -14.43 -1.62
CA PRO A 283 7.26 -13.63 -1.64
C PRO A 283 7.00 -12.16 -2.02
N ARG A 284 5.73 -11.79 -2.26
CA ARG A 284 5.31 -10.47 -2.73
C ARG A 284 4.18 -9.90 -1.89
N HIS A 285 4.00 -8.60 -1.97
CA HIS A 285 2.89 -7.87 -1.37
C HIS A 285 1.95 -7.29 -2.43
N SER A 286 0.67 -7.17 -2.09
CA SER A 286 -0.31 -6.51 -2.95
C SER A 286 -0.13 -4.98 -2.92
N LEU A 287 -0.81 -4.29 -3.85
CA LEU A 287 -0.92 -2.83 -3.81
C LEU A 287 -1.52 -2.35 -2.48
N THR A 288 -2.59 -3.00 -2.00
CA THR A 288 -3.25 -2.68 -0.73
C THR A 288 -2.27 -2.72 0.46
N HIS A 289 -1.43 -3.75 0.55
CA HIS A 289 -0.41 -3.85 1.60
C HIS A 289 0.61 -2.70 1.51
N GLY A 290 1.08 -2.39 0.29
CA GLY A 290 1.98 -1.26 0.04
C GLY A 290 1.37 0.08 0.46
N LEU A 291 0.09 0.30 0.14
CA LEU A 291 -0.63 1.51 0.51
C LEU A 291 -0.80 1.65 2.03
N ILE A 292 -1.18 0.58 2.72
CA ILE A 292 -1.30 0.58 4.19
C ILE A 292 0.06 0.82 4.85
N ALA A 293 1.13 0.19 4.33
CA ALA A 293 2.49 0.35 4.85
C ALA A 293 3.05 1.77 4.68
N ASN A 294 2.51 2.54 3.72
CA ASN A 294 2.87 3.94 3.49
C ASN A 294 2.09 4.91 4.40
N PHE A 295 1.17 4.43 5.25
CA PHE A 295 0.48 5.29 6.21
C PHE A 295 1.37 5.61 7.42
N ARG A 296 1.13 6.76 8.04
CA ARG A 296 1.68 7.11 9.37
C ARG A 296 0.90 6.41 10.48
N CYS A 297 0.92 5.08 10.43
CA CYS A 297 0.17 4.22 11.33
C CYS A 297 1.14 3.53 12.32
N PRO A 298 1.15 3.89 13.62
CA PRO A 298 2.06 3.28 14.59
C PRO A 298 1.75 1.80 14.86
N LEU A 299 0.54 1.35 14.55
CA LEU A 299 0.08 -0.01 14.76
C LEU A 299 -0.95 -0.40 13.70
N THR A 300 -0.58 -1.36 12.86
CA THR A 300 -1.50 -2.04 11.94
C THR A 300 -1.99 -3.34 12.57
N VAL A 301 -3.24 -3.72 12.33
CA VAL A 301 -3.85 -4.94 12.87
C VAL A 301 -4.33 -5.82 11.73
N THR A 302 -4.14 -7.14 11.83
CA THR A 302 -4.61 -8.07 10.81
C THR A 302 -5.07 -9.41 11.38
N THR A 303 -5.97 -10.04 10.64
CA THR A 303 -6.37 -11.44 10.83
C THR A 303 -5.66 -12.39 9.86
N ASN A 304 -4.81 -11.85 8.98
CA ASN A 304 -4.10 -12.64 7.97
C ASN A 304 -2.87 -13.32 8.57
N TYR A 305 -2.57 -14.51 8.05
CA TYR A 305 -1.41 -15.31 8.45
C TYR A 305 -0.17 -15.02 7.60
N ASP A 306 -0.38 -14.60 6.35
CA ASP A 306 0.67 -14.33 5.37
C ASP A 306 1.56 -13.13 5.78
N GLN A 307 2.72 -12.99 5.12
CA GLN A 307 3.74 -11.99 5.45
C GLN A 307 3.73 -10.77 4.50
N ALA A 308 2.66 -10.57 3.71
CA ALA A 308 2.66 -9.56 2.66
C ALA A 308 2.78 -8.14 3.22
N PHE A 309 2.20 -7.84 4.37
CA PHE A 309 2.34 -6.53 5.01
C PHE A 309 3.77 -6.28 5.49
N GLU A 310 4.39 -7.28 6.13
CA GLU A 310 5.76 -7.20 6.62
C GLU A 310 6.72 -6.93 5.46
N LEU A 311 6.61 -7.69 4.36
CA LEU A 311 7.40 -7.46 3.16
C LEU A 311 7.27 -6.02 2.64
N ALA A 312 6.04 -5.49 2.60
CA ALA A 312 5.81 -4.11 2.17
C ALA A 312 6.46 -3.10 3.12
N ALA A 313 6.21 -3.21 4.42
CA ALA A 313 6.70 -2.26 5.42
C ALA A 313 8.22 -2.31 5.60
N GLU A 314 8.83 -3.49 5.60
CA GLU A 314 10.29 -3.65 5.67
C GLU A 314 11.00 -3.07 4.44
N SER A 315 10.37 -3.14 3.26
CA SER A 315 10.91 -2.52 2.04
C SER A 315 10.96 -0.99 2.09
N ILE A 316 10.16 -0.37 2.98
CA ILE A 316 10.10 1.08 3.18
C ILE A 316 11.11 1.52 4.24
N THR A 317 11.11 0.82 5.39
CA THR A 317 11.93 1.19 6.57
C THR A 317 13.37 0.72 6.45
N GLY A 318 13.64 -0.29 5.60
CA GLY A 318 14.91 -1.01 5.55
C GLY A 318 15.24 -1.73 6.87
N SER A 319 14.25 -1.92 7.75
CA SER A 319 14.40 -2.51 9.08
C SER A 319 13.24 -3.48 9.37
N PRO A 320 13.47 -4.56 10.14
CA PRO A 320 12.43 -5.53 10.46
C PRO A 320 11.20 -4.89 11.12
N VAL A 321 10.02 -5.37 10.76
CA VAL A 321 8.75 -4.99 11.39
C VAL A 321 8.57 -5.80 12.67
N ALA A 322 8.10 -5.16 13.75
CA ALA A 322 7.76 -5.88 14.97
C ALA A 322 6.40 -6.58 14.81
N VAL A 323 6.42 -7.91 14.82
CA VAL A 323 5.23 -8.77 14.68
C VAL A 323 4.71 -9.16 16.06
N LEU A 324 3.65 -8.50 16.49
CA LEU A 324 3.03 -8.72 17.80
C LEU A 324 2.03 -9.89 17.75
N PRO A 325 1.97 -10.73 18.79
CA PRO A 325 2.62 -10.56 20.11
C PRO A 325 3.99 -11.26 20.30
N TRP A 326 4.64 -11.73 19.23
CA TRP A 326 5.85 -12.55 19.38
C TRP A 326 7.13 -11.75 19.55
N ASP A 327 7.25 -10.60 18.90
CA ASP A 327 8.44 -9.76 18.97
C ASP A 327 8.38 -8.78 20.14
N GLU A 328 9.54 -8.50 20.73
CA GLU A 328 9.69 -7.41 21.70
C GLU A 328 9.62 -6.05 20.99
N ASP A 329 8.79 -5.15 21.52
CA ASP A 329 8.66 -3.80 21.00
C ASP A 329 9.84 -2.92 21.45
N SER A 330 10.79 -2.67 20.55
CA SER A 330 11.91 -1.76 20.77
C SER A 330 11.54 -0.27 20.67
N GLY A 331 10.26 0.03 20.38
CA GLY A 331 9.65 1.36 20.51
C GLY A 331 9.82 2.30 19.31
N ALA A 332 10.61 1.96 18.30
CA ALA A 332 11.00 2.86 17.21
C ALA A 332 10.56 2.42 15.79
N GLY A 333 9.75 1.38 15.65
CA GLY A 333 9.42 0.79 14.33
C GLY A 333 7.93 0.66 14.02
N THR A 334 7.65 0.34 12.75
CA THR A 334 6.34 -0.13 12.30
C THR A 334 5.99 -1.43 13.03
N ARG A 335 4.73 -1.54 13.48
CA ARG A 335 4.23 -2.69 14.22
C ARG A 335 3.01 -3.27 13.52
N VAL A 336 2.97 -4.60 13.44
CA VAL A 336 1.78 -5.34 13.01
C VAL A 336 1.32 -6.25 14.13
N LEU A 337 0.05 -6.16 14.51
CA LEU A 337 -0.59 -7.08 15.44
C LEU A 337 -1.38 -8.13 14.65
N LYS A 338 -0.99 -9.40 14.75
CA LYS A 338 -1.73 -10.50 14.15
C LYS A 338 -2.63 -11.18 15.18
N LEU A 339 -3.94 -11.16 14.93
CA LEU A 339 -4.94 -11.66 15.88
C LEU A 339 -5.11 -13.18 15.85
N HIS A 340 -4.73 -13.84 14.75
CA HIS A 340 -5.00 -15.26 14.54
C HIS A 340 -3.75 -16.12 14.39
N GLY A 341 -2.56 -15.54 14.49
CA GLY A 341 -1.32 -16.28 14.29
C GLY A 341 -0.53 -15.78 13.10
N ASP A 342 0.58 -16.45 12.84
CA ASP A 342 1.52 -16.11 11.77
C ASP A 342 2.09 -17.39 11.16
N LEU A 343 2.25 -17.44 9.83
CA LEU A 343 2.76 -18.64 9.15
C LEU A 343 4.18 -19.03 9.56
N THR A 344 5.01 -18.08 10.01
CA THR A 344 6.42 -18.30 10.35
C THR A 344 6.67 -18.41 11.85
N ARG A 345 5.81 -17.81 12.66
CA ARG A 345 5.92 -17.82 14.14
C ARG A 345 5.01 -18.87 14.79
N GLY A 346 4.10 -19.46 14.01
CA GLY A 346 3.17 -20.48 14.46
C GLY A 346 1.94 -19.90 15.15
N GLN A 347 1.28 -20.74 15.97
CA GLN A 347 0.02 -20.42 16.66
C GLN A 347 -1.13 -20.03 15.72
N LEU A 348 -1.36 -20.85 14.69
CA LEU A 348 -2.49 -20.67 13.77
C LEU A 348 -3.80 -20.97 14.52
N VAL A 349 -4.67 -19.96 14.63
CA VAL A 349 -5.95 -20.03 15.34
C VAL A 349 -7.09 -20.11 14.34
N LEU A 350 -7.49 -21.34 14.04
CA LEU A 350 -8.52 -21.62 13.03
C LEU A 350 -9.61 -22.54 13.55
N SER A 351 -9.32 -23.53 14.40
CA SER A 351 -10.32 -24.47 14.92
C SER A 351 -10.98 -24.02 16.22
N ARG A 352 -12.14 -24.60 16.56
CA ARG A 352 -12.83 -24.36 17.83
C ARG A 352 -11.90 -24.56 19.04
N ASP A 353 -11.16 -25.66 19.05
CA ASP A 353 -10.25 -25.99 20.16
C ASP A 353 -9.15 -24.95 20.31
N GLN A 354 -8.60 -24.46 19.19
CA GLN A 354 -7.59 -23.40 19.20
C GLN A 354 -8.17 -22.06 19.68
N PHE A 355 -9.38 -21.72 19.25
CA PHE A 355 -10.10 -20.53 19.74
C PHE A 355 -10.31 -20.59 21.25
N VAL A 356 -10.74 -21.74 21.79
CA VAL A 356 -10.96 -21.94 23.23
C VAL A 356 -9.65 -21.90 24.01
N ALA A 357 -8.62 -22.62 23.55
CA ALA A 357 -7.31 -22.67 24.19
C ALA A 357 -6.64 -21.29 24.29
N MET A 358 -6.96 -20.38 23.36
CA MET A 358 -6.38 -19.04 23.31
C MET A 358 -7.21 -17.93 23.96
N HIS A 359 -8.29 -18.27 24.67
CA HIS A 359 -9.14 -17.26 25.32
C HIS A 359 -8.36 -16.33 26.28
N ALA A 360 -7.32 -16.82 26.96
CA ALA A 360 -6.46 -16.00 27.82
C ALA A 360 -5.58 -15.01 27.04
N PHE A 361 -5.05 -15.42 25.88
CA PHE A 361 -4.18 -14.61 25.03
C PHE A 361 -4.94 -13.55 24.22
N ARG A 362 -6.22 -13.78 23.92
CA ARG A 362 -7.05 -12.83 23.15
C ARG A 362 -7.40 -11.56 23.91
N ARG A 363 -7.55 -11.63 25.24
CA ARG A 363 -7.95 -10.47 26.05
C ARG A 363 -6.96 -9.30 25.94
N PRO A 364 -5.64 -9.51 26.08
CA PRO A 364 -4.66 -8.45 25.81
C PRO A 364 -4.77 -7.87 24.39
N LEU A 365 -4.94 -8.71 23.36
CA LEU A 365 -5.02 -8.25 21.97
C LEU A 365 -6.29 -7.43 21.71
N ALA A 366 -7.43 -7.86 22.27
CA ALA A 366 -8.66 -7.09 22.27
C ALA A 366 -8.49 -5.75 23.00
N GLY A 367 -7.74 -5.73 24.11
CA GLY A 367 -7.40 -4.50 24.83
C GLY A 367 -6.61 -3.49 23.98
N VAL A 368 -5.69 -3.97 23.14
CA VAL A 368 -4.95 -3.12 22.20
C VAL A 368 -5.91 -2.49 21.17
N LEU A 369 -6.82 -3.29 20.61
CA LEU A 369 -7.86 -2.80 19.69
C LEU A 369 -8.77 -1.77 20.36
N GLN A 370 -9.26 -2.06 21.56
CA GLN A 370 -10.12 -1.16 22.34
C GLN A 370 -9.43 0.15 22.67
N SER A 371 -8.13 0.10 23.01
CA SER A 371 -7.33 1.30 23.23
C SER A 371 -7.34 2.18 21.97
N ARG A 372 -7.13 1.60 20.79
CA ARG A 372 -7.18 2.34 19.52
C ARG A 372 -8.57 2.89 19.19
N MET A 373 -9.64 2.14 19.48
CA MET A 373 -11.02 2.61 19.34
C MET A 373 -11.35 3.78 20.30
N LEU A 374 -10.69 3.85 21.46
CA LEU A 374 -10.91 4.89 22.47
C LEU A 374 -10.11 6.17 22.24
N ILE A 375 -8.85 6.05 21.79
CA ILE A 375 -7.92 7.20 21.72
C ILE A 375 -7.66 7.69 20.28
N GLY A 376 -8.21 7.01 19.27
CA GLY A 376 -7.93 7.34 17.88
C GLY A 376 -9.08 6.94 16.96
N HIS A 377 -8.73 6.45 15.77
CA HIS A 377 -9.73 6.03 14.78
C HIS A 377 -9.29 4.71 14.13
N LEU A 378 -10.16 3.69 14.17
CA LEU A 378 -9.91 2.43 13.47
C LEU A 378 -10.44 2.51 12.03
N LEU A 379 -9.59 2.30 11.03
CA LEU A 379 -10.01 2.11 9.64
C LEU A 379 -9.90 0.63 9.27
N ALA A 380 -11.04 -0.03 9.04
CA ALA A 380 -11.08 -1.43 8.67
C ALA A 380 -11.34 -1.60 7.16
N VAL A 381 -10.45 -2.29 6.45
CA VAL A 381 -10.51 -2.53 4.99
C VAL A 381 -10.24 -4.00 4.65
N GLY A 382 -10.80 -4.50 3.55
CA GLY A 382 -10.55 -5.88 3.11
C GLY A 382 -10.96 -6.96 4.14
N THR A 383 -11.84 -6.61 5.07
CA THR A 383 -12.30 -7.48 6.16
C THR A 383 -13.82 -7.52 6.18
N SER A 384 -14.34 -8.68 6.54
CA SER A 384 -15.75 -8.91 6.82
C SER A 384 -16.19 -8.33 8.16
N MET A 385 -15.26 -7.94 9.04
CA MET A 385 -15.54 -7.63 10.46
C MET A 385 -16.32 -8.74 11.16
N SER A 386 -16.22 -9.99 10.69
CA SER A 386 -16.92 -11.14 11.25
C SER A 386 -16.12 -11.88 12.30
N ASP A 387 -14.86 -11.48 12.55
CA ASP A 387 -14.06 -12.12 13.60
C ASP A 387 -14.64 -11.83 14.99
N SER A 388 -14.79 -12.91 15.77
CA SER A 388 -15.24 -12.90 17.15
C SER A 388 -14.49 -11.90 18.05
N THR A 389 -13.17 -11.76 17.90
CA THR A 389 -12.36 -10.88 18.76
C THR A 389 -12.71 -9.42 18.49
N LEU A 390 -12.91 -9.06 17.23
CA LEU A 390 -13.33 -7.71 16.81
C LEU A 390 -14.75 -7.40 17.26
N VAL A 391 -15.68 -8.33 17.04
CA VAL A 391 -17.09 -8.17 17.42
C VAL A 391 -17.19 -7.95 18.92
N HIS A 392 -16.47 -8.74 19.72
CA HIS A 392 -16.42 -8.58 21.16
C HIS A 392 -15.81 -7.22 21.56
N ALA A 393 -14.67 -6.85 20.97
CA ALA A 393 -14.02 -5.56 21.26
C ALA A 393 -14.95 -4.36 20.96
N ALA A 394 -15.67 -4.40 19.84
CA ALA A 394 -16.61 -3.36 19.44
C ALA A 394 -17.85 -3.28 20.34
N GLU A 395 -18.40 -4.42 20.76
CA GLU A 395 -19.54 -4.46 21.68
C GLU A 395 -19.16 -3.96 23.09
N GLU A 396 -17.98 -4.34 23.60
CA GLU A 396 -17.46 -3.84 24.88
C GLU A 396 -17.20 -2.33 24.84
N PHE A 397 -16.61 -1.84 23.74
CA PHE A 397 -16.44 -0.40 23.50
C PHE A 397 -17.80 0.32 23.52
N ARG A 398 -18.79 -0.20 22.79
CA ARG A 398 -20.14 0.39 22.72
C ARG A 398 -20.81 0.43 24.10
N ALA A 399 -20.68 -0.63 24.90
CA ALA A 399 -21.21 -0.67 26.25
C ALA A 399 -20.58 0.40 27.15
N LEU A 400 -19.25 0.58 27.07
CA LEU A 400 -18.52 1.61 27.81
C LEU A 400 -18.96 3.04 27.41
N ILE A 401 -19.08 3.32 26.12
CA ILE A 401 -19.56 4.61 25.63
C ILE A 401 -21.00 4.88 26.09
N ALA A 402 -21.90 3.90 25.98
CA ALA A 402 -23.28 4.06 26.42
C ALA A 402 -23.37 4.38 27.92
N GLN A 403 -22.58 3.70 28.76
CA GLN A 403 -22.56 3.96 30.21
C GLN A 403 -22.00 5.36 30.53
N THR A 404 -20.94 5.79 29.86
CA THR A 404 -20.34 7.11 30.10
C THR A 404 -21.21 8.26 29.58
N GLN A 405 -21.95 8.06 28.49
CA GLN A 405 -22.92 9.05 27.99
C GLN A 405 -24.12 9.19 28.94
N GLN A 406 -24.67 8.10 29.45
CA GLN A 406 -25.75 8.14 30.46
C GLN A 406 -25.34 8.92 31.72
N ALA A 407 -24.06 8.85 32.11
CA ALA A 407 -23.55 9.62 33.24
C ALA A 407 -23.36 11.11 32.94
N LYS A 408 -23.13 11.50 31.67
CA LYS A 408 -22.83 12.89 31.26
C LYS A 408 -24.07 13.70 30.87
N THR A 409 -25.13 13.07 30.38
CA THR A 409 -26.37 13.76 29.98
C THR A 409 -27.60 13.15 30.69
N PRO A 410 -27.91 13.56 31.94
CA PRO A 410 -29.15 13.17 32.61
C PRO A 410 -30.42 13.79 31.97
N GLN A 411 -30.26 14.86 31.18
CA GLN A 411 -31.35 15.67 30.60
C GLN A 411 -31.26 15.75 29.08
N GLY A 412 -31.76 14.73 28.38
CA GLY A 412 -32.41 14.85 27.06
C GLY A 412 -31.62 15.36 25.83
N GLU A 413 -30.40 15.88 25.96
CA GLU A 413 -29.57 16.26 24.81
C GLU A 413 -28.97 15.00 24.17
N ARG A 414 -29.19 14.83 22.86
CA ARG A 414 -28.55 13.78 22.07
C ARG A 414 -27.04 14.04 22.07
N ALA A 415 -26.31 13.30 22.90
CA ALA A 415 -24.86 13.24 22.81
C ALA A 415 -24.45 12.81 21.39
N GLY A 416 -23.42 13.43 20.83
CA GLY A 416 -22.87 13.03 19.53
C GLY A 416 -22.53 11.53 19.53
N GLU A 417 -22.89 10.85 18.44
CA GLU A 417 -22.67 9.41 18.30
C GLU A 417 -21.16 9.15 18.21
N VAL A 418 -20.56 8.64 19.29
CA VAL A 418 -19.14 8.29 19.30
C VAL A 418 -18.98 6.97 18.57
N ARG A 419 -18.26 7.01 17.45
CA ARG A 419 -17.94 5.84 16.61
C ARG A 419 -16.51 5.40 16.90
N ALA A 420 -16.27 4.10 16.99
CA ALA A 420 -14.95 3.50 17.17
C ALA A 420 -14.04 3.64 15.94
N GLY A 421 -14.62 3.94 14.77
CA GLY A 421 -13.88 3.97 13.52
C GLY A 421 -14.78 3.93 12.28
N THR A 422 -14.15 3.64 11.14
CA THR A 422 -14.78 3.45 9.83
C THR A 422 -14.53 2.04 9.31
N VAL A 423 -15.57 1.37 8.83
CA VAL A 423 -15.46 0.08 8.13
C VAL A 423 -15.83 0.26 6.67
N VAL A 424 -14.95 -0.17 5.78
CA VAL A 424 -15.19 -0.17 4.33
C VAL A 424 -15.50 -1.59 3.86
N LEU A 425 -16.73 -1.81 3.43
CA LEU A 425 -17.21 -3.10 2.94
C LEU A 425 -17.18 -3.11 1.40
N THR A 426 -16.51 -4.09 0.80
CA THR A 426 -16.46 -4.29 -0.66
C THR A 426 -17.69 -5.02 -1.22
N THR A 427 -18.59 -5.45 -0.34
CA THR A 427 -19.83 -6.15 -0.68
C THR A 427 -20.97 -5.51 0.08
N SER A 428 -22.08 -5.21 -0.59
CA SER A 428 -23.28 -4.74 0.11
C SER A 428 -23.98 -5.90 0.82
N ASP A 429 -24.11 -5.76 2.13
CA ASP A 429 -24.86 -6.66 3.00
C ASP A 429 -25.65 -5.80 3.99
N PRO A 430 -26.96 -5.56 3.75
CA PRO A 430 -27.77 -4.71 4.60
C PRO A 430 -27.84 -5.18 6.05
N ALA A 431 -27.78 -6.49 6.30
CA ALA A 431 -27.80 -7.03 7.64
C ALA A 431 -26.50 -6.71 8.38
N ARG A 432 -25.36 -6.89 7.69
CA ARG A 432 -24.06 -6.55 8.27
C ARG A 432 -23.87 -5.05 8.46
N VAL A 433 -24.33 -4.23 7.53
CA VAL A 433 -24.32 -2.77 7.67
C VAL A 433 -25.06 -2.37 8.94
N ARG A 434 -26.30 -2.86 9.14
CA ARG A 434 -27.06 -2.58 10.37
C ARG A 434 -26.38 -3.04 11.65
N LEU A 435 -25.63 -4.14 11.60
CA LEU A 435 -24.90 -4.65 12.76
C LEU A 435 -23.71 -3.73 13.10
N LEU A 436 -22.90 -3.39 12.11
CA LEU A 436 -21.67 -2.61 12.28
C LEU A 436 -21.95 -1.12 12.53
N ASP A 437 -23.02 -0.58 11.96
CA ASP A 437 -23.48 0.81 12.13
C ASP A 437 -23.94 1.12 13.56
N ARG A 438 -23.78 0.19 14.51
CA ARG A 438 -23.96 0.41 15.95
C ARG A 438 -22.70 0.91 16.65
N ALA A 439 -21.52 0.66 16.08
CA ALA A 439 -20.23 1.02 16.66
C ALA A 439 -19.32 1.77 15.67
N PHE A 440 -19.50 1.59 14.37
CA PHE A 440 -18.65 2.14 13.32
C PHE A 440 -19.44 2.98 12.33
N THR A 441 -18.75 3.87 11.63
CA THR A 441 -19.26 4.44 10.38
C THR A 441 -19.06 3.40 9.28
N VAL A 442 -20.14 2.98 8.61
CA VAL A 442 -20.06 1.96 7.55
C VAL A 442 -20.13 2.61 6.17
N VAL A 443 -19.11 2.34 5.36
CA VAL A 443 -19.00 2.77 3.97
C VAL A 443 -19.02 1.54 3.07
N GLU A 444 -19.91 1.53 2.09
CA GLU A 444 -20.09 0.42 1.16
C GLU A 444 -19.48 0.75 -0.20
N GLY A 445 -18.90 -0.25 -0.85
CA GLY A 445 -18.61 -0.24 -2.27
C GLY A 445 -19.87 -0.34 -3.11
N ASP A 446 -19.75 0.03 -4.38
CA ASP A 446 -20.86 -0.01 -5.32
C ASP A 446 -21.21 -1.46 -5.68
N ALA A 447 -22.40 -1.91 -5.25
CA ALA A 447 -22.85 -3.28 -5.42
C ALA A 447 -22.97 -3.70 -6.90
N GLU A 448 -23.17 -2.75 -7.82
CA GLU A 448 -23.31 -3.03 -9.25
C GLU A 448 -21.97 -3.31 -9.94
N LEU A 449 -20.86 -2.85 -9.36
CA LEU A 449 -19.53 -2.95 -9.96
C LEU A 449 -18.82 -4.28 -9.69
N GLY A 450 -19.32 -5.07 -8.73
CA GLY A 450 -18.73 -6.33 -8.30
C GLY A 450 -17.54 -6.17 -7.36
N VAL A 451 -17.13 -7.29 -6.76
CA VAL A 451 -16.18 -7.31 -5.62
C VAL A 451 -14.79 -6.79 -6.00
N ARG A 452 -14.29 -7.12 -7.20
CA ARG A 452 -12.94 -6.70 -7.63
C ARG A 452 -12.85 -5.21 -7.87
N GLU A 453 -13.90 -4.61 -8.43
CA GLU A 453 -13.94 -3.16 -8.64
C GLU A 453 -14.09 -2.43 -7.31
N SER A 454 -14.93 -2.94 -6.41
CA SER A 454 -15.02 -2.41 -5.03
C SER A 454 -13.69 -2.53 -4.27
N ALA A 455 -12.92 -3.60 -4.47
CA ALA A 455 -11.59 -3.75 -3.89
C ALA A 455 -10.60 -2.70 -4.45
N ARG A 456 -10.68 -2.42 -5.75
CA ARG A 456 -9.89 -1.34 -6.36
C ARG A 456 -10.31 0.04 -5.85
N ASP A 457 -11.60 0.29 -5.62
CA ASP A 457 -12.08 1.53 -5.02
C ASP A 457 -11.51 1.72 -3.61
N VAL A 458 -11.30 0.64 -2.86
CA VAL A 458 -10.58 0.65 -1.58
C VAL A 458 -9.11 1.05 -1.78
N ASP A 459 -8.41 0.52 -2.77
CA ASP A 459 -7.04 0.94 -3.07
C ASP A 459 -6.97 2.44 -3.41
N VAL A 460 -7.89 2.94 -4.24
CA VAL A 460 -7.97 4.37 -4.58
C VAL A 460 -8.25 5.23 -3.34
N LEU A 461 -9.13 4.75 -2.45
CA LEU A 461 -9.39 5.41 -1.16
C LEU A 461 -8.12 5.48 -0.31
N LEU A 462 -7.41 4.36 -0.15
CA LEU A 462 -6.21 4.28 0.68
C LEU A 462 -5.10 5.19 0.14
N ASP A 463 -4.86 5.19 -1.17
CA ASP A 463 -3.90 6.09 -1.81
C ASP A 463 -4.27 7.56 -1.63
N TRP A 464 -5.56 7.90 -1.74
CA TRP A 464 -6.00 9.26 -1.48
C TRP A 464 -5.80 9.65 -0.01
N ILE A 465 -6.10 8.77 0.95
CA ILE A 465 -5.84 9.02 2.38
C ILE A 465 -4.35 9.25 2.60
N ALA A 466 -3.47 8.39 2.09
CA ALA A 466 -2.01 8.55 2.17
C ALA A 466 -1.54 9.91 1.63
N MET A 467 -2.06 10.30 0.46
CA MET A 467 -1.76 11.59 -0.16
C MET A 467 -2.19 12.77 0.73
N GLN A 468 -3.35 12.69 1.38
CA GLN A 468 -3.89 13.75 2.21
C GLN A 468 -3.24 13.83 3.60
N GLU A 469 -2.89 12.71 4.20
CA GLU A 469 -2.21 12.68 5.50
C GLU A 469 -0.72 13.03 5.40
N SER A 470 -0.10 12.82 4.22
CA SER A 470 1.30 13.12 4.00
C SER A 470 1.62 14.58 4.30
N SER A 471 2.33 14.84 5.39
CA SER A 471 2.90 16.15 5.71
C SER A 471 4.42 16.13 5.69
N ASP A 472 5.00 15.14 5.01
CA ASP A 472 6.45 15.02 4.89
C ASP A 472 6.99 16.10 3.94
N LEU A 473 8.00 16.81 4.42
CA LEU A 473 8.72 17.85 3.70
C LEU A 473 10.21 17.51 3.59
N SER A 474 10.56 16.21 3.66
CA SER A 474 11.92 15.68 3.53
C SER A 474 12.61 15.96 2.20
N PHE A 475 11.92 16.61 1.26
CA PHE A 475 12.46 17.10 -0.01
C PHE A 475 12.63 18.63 -0.08
N ALA A 476 12.07 19.38 0.88
CA ALA A 476 11.83 20.81 0.74
C ALA A 476 13.12 21.67 0.72
N LEU A 477 14.21 21.21 1.33
CA LEU A 477 15.51 21.88 1.29
C LEU A 477 16.46 21.30 0.25
N ASP A 478 16.09 20.20 -0.40
CA ASP A 478 16.91 19.56 -1.41
C ASP A 478 16.74 20.26 -2.77
N ALA A 479 17.85 20.80 -3.29
CA ALA A 479 17.88 21.57 -4.52
C ALA A 479 17.31 20.81 -5.73
N ARG A 480 17.36 19.47 -5.74
CA ARG A 480 16.82 18.61 -6.80
C ARG A 480 15.32 18.78 -6.99
N TYR A 481 14.60 19.17 -5.94
CA TYR A 481 13.14 19.28 -5.94
C TYR A 481 12.63 20.72 -5.98
N ARG A 482 13.53 21.71 -6.08
CA ARG A 482 13.20 23.13 -6.02
C ARG A 482 12.06 23.57 -6.96
N ALA A 483 11.94 22.92 -8.12
CA ALA A 483 10.91 23.20 -9.12
C ALA A 483 9.48 22.94 -8.63
N LEU A 484 9.29 22.09 -7.60
CA LEU A 484 7.98 21.78 -7.01
C LEU A 484 7.53 22.81 -5.96
N LEU A 485 8.44 23.65 -5.47
CA LEU A 485 8.15 24.60 -4.40
C LEU A 485 7.59 25.91 -4.96
N SER A 486 6.61 26.47 -4.26
CA SER A 486 6.11 27.81 -4.56
C SER A 486 7.22 28.87 -4.41
N PRO A 487 7.11 30.05 -5.07
CA PRO A 487 8.10 31.12 -4.90
C PRO A 487 8.31 31.54 -3.43
N ALA A 488 7.26 31.47 -2.61
CA ALA A 488 7.33 31.75 -1.18
C ALA A 488 8.14 30.67 -0.43
N ASP A 489 7.88 29.40 -0.72
CA ASP A 489 8.58 28.27 -0.11
C ASP A 489 10.04 28.21 -0.55
N GLN A 490 10.36 28.55 -1.80
CA GLN A 490 11.73 28.65 -2.26
C GLN A 490 12.53 29.74 -1.51
N ASN A 491 11.90 30.88 -1.21
CA ASN A 491 12.52 31.94 -0.41
C ASN A 491 12.75 31.47 1.04
N LEU A 492 11.75 30.82 1.63
CA LEU A 492 11.86 30.25 2.97
C LEU A 492 12.97 29.19 3.05
N ALA A 493 13.01 28.26 2.09
CA ALA A 493 14.05 27.24 1.98
C ALA A 493 15.45 27.85 1.88
N ALA A 494 15.63 28.89 1.06
CA ALA A 494 16.90 29.60 0.95
C ALA A 494 17.34 30.25 2.28
N ARG A 495 16.40 30.82 3.05
CA ARG A 495 16.67 31.37 4.39
C ARG A 495 17.06 30.29 5.37
N LEU A 496 16.35 29.15 5.37
CA LEU A 496 16.67 28.01 6.24
C LEU A 496 18.05 27.44 5.93
N MET A 497 18.41 27.31 4.65
CA MET A 497 19.76 26.88 4.24
C MET A 497 20.86 27.84 4.66
N SER A 498 20.58 29.15 4.73
CA SER A 498 21.56 30.14 5.25
C SER A 498 21.88 29.95 6.74
N LEU A 499 20.92 29.44 7.53
CA LEU A 499 21.12 29.12 8.95
C LEU A 499 22.01 27.89 9.14
N ALA A 500 21.96 26.92 8.22
CA ALA A 500 22.83 25.74 8.24
C ALA A 500 24.32 26.10 8.11
N GLY A 501 24.62 27.17 7.36
CA GLY A 501 25.98 27.63 7.09
C GLY A 501 26.61 28.52 8.17
N ALA A 502 25.92 28.81 9.27
CA ALA A 502 26.43 29.68 10.32
C ALA A 502 27.52 28.96 11.17
N GLU A 503 28.73 29.54 11.23
CA GLU A 503 29.88 29.03 11.98
C GLU A 503 29.82 29.40 13.48
N ASP A 504 28.82 28.89 14.21
CA ASP A 504 28.84 28.98 15.68
C ASP A 504 29.03 27.58 16.30
N HIS A 505 30.30 27.20 16.47
CA HIS A 505 30.72 25.88 16.93
C HIS A 505 30.48 25.63 18.44
N GLN A 506 30.03 26.63 19.21
CA GLN A 506 29.83 26.50 20.67
C GLN A 506 28.36 26.26 21.07
N SER A 507 27.41 26.37 20.14
CA SER A 507 25.99 26.26 20.45
C SER A 507 25.48 24.82 20.49
N ARG A 508 24.86 24.42 21.61
CA ARG A 508 24.14 23.13 21.72
C ARG A 508 22.90 23.06 20.82
N LEU A 509 22.31 24.20 20.47
CA LEU A 509 21.13 24.28 19.59
C LEU A 509 21.45 23.84 18.16
N ARG A 510 22.72 23.96 17.74
CA ARG A 510 23.17 23.63 16.39
C ARG A 510 22.79 22.20 16.01
N SER A 511 23.08 21.23 16.87
CA SER A 511 22.76 19.81 16.62
C SER A 511 21.27 19.56 16.37
N SER A 512 20.39 20.21 17.14
CA SER A 512 18.94 20.12 16.98
C SER A 512 18.46 20.81 15.69
N VAL A 513 19.04 21.96 15.35
CA VAL A 513 18.73 22.68 14.10
C VAL A 513 19.21 21.88 12.89
N GLU A 514 20.44 21.37 12.90
CA GLU A 514 20.99 20.53 11.85
C GLU A 514 20.16 19.25 11.66
N ALA A 515 19.73 18.59 12.75
CA ALA A 515 18.84 17.44 12.67
C ALA A 515 17.49 17.80 12.02
N TYR A 516 16.89 18.93 12.40
CA TYR A 516 15.65 19.40 11.81
C TYR A 516 15.83 19.76 10.32
N LEU A 517 16.87 20.51 9.95
CA LEU A 517 17.16 20.83 8.55
C LEU A 517 17.46 19.57 7.73
N SER A 518 18.16 18.60 8.31
CA SER A 518 18.41 17.29 7.69
C SER A 518 17.10 16.53 7.44
N SER A 519 16.15 16.56 8.39
CA SER A 519 14.81 15.97 8.20
C SER A 519 13.98 16.64 7.10
N LEU A 520 14.34 17.86 6.68
CA LEU A 520 13.73 18.58 5.55
C LEU A 520 14.53 18.42 4.23
N GLY A 521 15.58 17.61 4.22
CA GLY A 521 16.37 17.29 3.03
C GLY A 521 17.62 18.16 2.80
N ALA A 522 18.09 18.93 3.79
CA ALA A 522 19.21 19.86 3.61
C ALA A 522 20.53 19.21 3.14
N ASN A 523 20.78 17.95 3.51
CA ASN A 523 22.01 17.23 3.14
C ASN A 523 21.91 16.53 1.78
N GLY A 524 20.73 16.56 1.14
CA GLY A 524 20.39 15.66 0.04
C GLY A 524 20.45 14.19 0.47
N VAL A 525 19.75 13.32 -0.25
CA VAL A 525 20.11 11.90 -0.20
C VAL A 525 21.38 11.81 -1.05
N ALA A 526 22.53 11.51 -0.44
CA ALA A 526 23.73 11.18 -1.20
C ALA A 526 23.30 10.12 -2.24
N PRO A 527 23.66 10.25 -3.53
CA PRO A 527 23.40 9.18 -4.48
C PRO A 527 23.97 7.92 -3.85
N SER A 528 23.13 6.90 -3.64
CA SER A 528 23.55 5.63 -3.06
C SER A 528 24.57 4.99 -4.00
N SER A 529 25.81 5.41 -3.85
CA SER A 529 26.96 4.60 -4.16
C SER A 529 26.97 3.53 -3.08
N THR A 530 27.03 2.28 -3.51
CA THR A 530 27.10 1.04 -2.71
C THR A 530 25.82 0.52 -2.02
N ILE A 531 25.22 -0.54 -2.60
CA ILE A 531 25.10 -1.95 -2.15
C ILE A 531 23.82 -2.18 -1.32
N GLY A 532 22.94 -3.17 -1.61
CA GLY A 532 23.01 -4.28 -2.57
C GLY A 532 21.64 -4.80 -2.99
#